data_AF-A0A1N6IU27-F1
#
_entry.id   AF-A0A1N6IU27-F1
#
_cell.length_a   1.000
_cell.length_b   1.000
_cell.length_c   1.000
_cell.angle_alpha   90.00
_cell.angle_beta   90.00
_cell.angle_gamma   90.00
#
_symmetry.space_group_name_H-M   'P 1'
#
loop_
_entity.id
_entity.type
_entity.pdbx_description
1 polymer ?
#
loop_
_entity_poly.entity_id
_entity_poly.type
_entity_poly.pdbx_seq_one_letter_code
_entity_poly.pdbx_strand_id
1 'polypeptide(L)' 'MFSFILAAFTIGLGLKAFTPAGLPLNSKKNLTGVPAKVIGIVCVLLGVALIVDGVFGTMRLVSLGTGR' A
#
# COMPACT_ATOMS: atom_id res chain seq x y z
N MET A 1 12.36 7.35 3.71
CA MET A 1 12.53 5.95 4.17
C MET A 1 11.25 5.36 4.76
N PHE A 2 10.58 6.03 5.72
CA PHE A 2 9.34 5.53 6.34
C PHE A 2 8.20 5.26 5.35
N SER A 3 8.01 6.13 4.35
CA SER A 3 6.96 5.99 3.33
C SER A 3 7.11 4.75 2.44
N PHE A 4 8.34 4.32 2.15
CA PHE A 4 8.61 3.15 1.31
C PHE A 4 8.28 1.84 2.02
N ILE A 5 8.61 1.75 3.32
CA ILE A 5 8.29 0.57 4.15
C ILE A 5 6.77 0.44 4.31
N LEU A 6 6.09 1.55 4.56
CA LEU A 6 4.64 1.58 4.69
C LEU A 6 3.96 1.21 3.37
N ALA A 7 4.44 1.73 2.24
CA ALA A 7 3.96 1.40 0.90
C ALA A 7 4.09 -0.11 0.60
N ALA A 8 5.26 -0.70 0.89
CA ALA A 8 5.49 -2.14 0.70
C ALA A 8 4.54 -3.00 1.56
N PHE A 9 4.31 -2.61 2.82
CA PHE A 9 3.35 -3.29 3.69
C PHE A 9 1.91 -3.19 3.18
N THR A 10 1.47 -2.01 2.75
CA THR A 10 0.11 -1.82 2.20
C THR A 10 -0.11 -2.58 0.90
N ILE A 11 0.89 -2.67 0.02
CA ILE A 11 0.78 -3.44 -1.22
C ILE A 11 0.76 -4.94 -0.93
N GLY A 12 1.60 -5.41 0.01
CA GLY A 12 1.59 -6.80 0.45
C GLY A 12 0.24 -7.22 1.05
N LEU A 13 -0.34 -6.38 1.92
CA LEU A 13 -1.67 -6.61 2.49
C LEU A 13 -2.78 -6.53 1.44
N GLY A 14 -2.71 -5.56 0.53
CA GLY A 14 -3.66 -5.40 -0.57
C GLY A 14 -3.67 -6.60 -1.51
N LEU A 15 -2.51 -7.09 -1.94
CA LEU A 15 -2.39 -8.30 -2.76
C LEU A 15 -2.92 -9.55 -2.04
N LYS A 16 -2.68 -9.65 -0.73
CA LYS A 16 -3.17 -10.76 0.09
C LYS A 16 -4.69 -10.72 0.27
N ALA A 17 -5.32 -9.54 0.22
CA ALA A 17 -6.77 -9.40 0.21
C ALA A 17 -7.44 -10.05 -1.02
N PHE A 18 -6.71 -10.15 -2.14
CA PHE A 18 -7.18 -10.76 -3.39
C PHE A 18 -6.93 -12.27 -3.46
N THR A 19 -6.14 -12.84 -2.54
CA THR A 19 -5.96 -14.29 -2.47
C THR A 19 -7.17 -15.01 -1.86
N PRO A 20 -7.46 -16.27 -2.26
CA PRO A 20 -8.57 -17.05 -1.71
C PRO A 20 -8.49 -17.29 -0.20
N ALA A 21 -7.31 -17.06 0.40
CA ALA A 21 -7.10 -17.06 1.85
C ALA A 21 -7.87 -15.93 2.58
N GLY A 22 -8.29 -14.87 1.87
CA GLY A 22 -8.95 -13.70 2.44
C GLY A 22 -7.98 -12.76 3.15
N LEU A 23 -8.49 -11.59 3.53
CA LEU A 23 -7.70 -10.63 4.30
C LEU A 23 -7.64 -11.08 5.76
N PRO A 24 -6.45 -11.31 6.34
CA PRO A 24 -6.34 -11.68 7.74
C PRO A 24 -6.60 -10.44 8.61
N LEU A 25 -7.81 -10.33 9.17
CA LEU A 25 -8.10 -9.27 10.15
C LEU A 25 -7.60 -9.62 11.55
N ASN A 26 -7.53 -10.91 11.86
CA ASN A 26 -7.05 -11.38 13.14
C ASN A 26 -6.50 -12.80 13.01
N SER A 27 -5.58 -13.23 13.88
CA SER A 27 -4.95 -14.56 13.83
C SER A 27 -5.94 -15.75 13.88
N LYS A 28 -7.22 -15.49 14.18
CA LYS A 28 -8.32 -16.48 14.19
C LYS A 28 -9.41 -16.24 13.13
N LYS A 29 -9.41 -15.11 12.40
CA LYS A 29 -10.47 -14.77 11.45
C LYS A 29 -9.91 -14.09 10.20
N ASN A 30 -10.12 -14.74 9.06
CA ASN A 30 -9.91 -14.17 7.74
C ASN A 30 -11.26 -13.64 7.22
N LEU A 31 -11.29 -12.39 6.74
CA LEU A 31 -12.43 -11.93 5.95
C LEU A 31 -12.29 -12.46 4.53
N THR A 32 -13.31 -13.17 4.07
CA THR A 32 -13.43 -13.70 2.71
C THR A 32 -14.67 -13.12 2.03
N GLY A 33 -14.67 -13.10 0.70
CA GLY A 33 -15.82 -12.64 -0.10
C GLY A 33 -15.79 -11.14 -0.47
N VAL A 34 -16.96 -10.59 -0.78
CA VAL A 34 -17.15 -9.19 -1.24
C VAL A 34 -16.53 -8.15 -0.29
N PRO A 35 -16.75 -8.19 1.04
CA PRO A 35 -16.15 -7.20 1.94
C PRO A 35 -14.62 -7.24 1.97
N ALA A 36 -14.01 -8.42 1.81
CA ALA A 36 -12.55 -8.54 1.73
C ALA A 36 -11.98 -7.87 0.48
N LYS A 37 -12.68 -7.99 -0.66
CA LYS A 37 -12.31 -7.31 -1.91
C LYS A 37 -12.41 -5.79 -1.80
N VAL A 38 -13.47 -5.26 -1.17
CA VAL A 38 -13.62 -3.81 -0.99
C VAL A 38 -12.47 -3.24 -0.16
N ILE A 39 -12.15 -3.89 0.97
CA ILE A 39 -11.02 -3.47 1.82
C ILE A 39 -9.69 -3.62 1.06
N GLY A 40 -9.53 -4.69 0.28
CA GLY A 40 -8.37 -4.89 -0.59
C GLY A 40 -8.18 -3.76 -1.60
N ILE A 41 -9.25 -3.34 -2.29
CA ILE A 41 -9.21 -2.24 -3.26
C ILE A 41 -8.82 -0.92 -2.57
N VAL A 42 -9.41 -0.62 -1.41
CA VAL A 42 -9.07 0.60 -0.65
C VAL A 42 -7.60 0.57 -0.20
N CYS A 43 -7.10 -0.60 0.21
CA CYS A 43 -5.70 -0.76 0.62
C CYS A 43 -4.72 -0.58 -0.56
N VAL A 44 -5.08 -1.09 -1.75
CA VAL A 44 -4.31 -0.87 -2.98
C VAL A 44 -4.34 0.62 -3.38
N LEU A 45 -5.49 1.27 -3.36
CA LEU A 45 -5.62 2.71 -3.65
C LEU A 45 -4.77 3.57 -2.72
N LEU A 46 -4.78 3.26 -1.41
CA LEU A 46 -3.93 3.91 -0.42
C LEU A 46 -2.44 3.68 -0.69
N GLY A 47 -2.06 2.44 -1.02
CA GLY A 47 -0.68 2.11 -1.38
C GLY A 47 -0.20 2.87 -2.62
N VAL A 48 -1.04 3.01 -3.65
CA VAL A 48 -0.73 3.80 -4.84
C VAL A 48 -0.59 5.29 -4.50
N ALA A 49 -1.50 5.85 -3.70
CA ALA A 49 -1.41 7.25 -3.27
C ALA A 49 -0.11 7.54 -2.49
N LEU A 50 0.29 6.63 -1.59
CA LEU A 50 1.55 6.72 -0.84
C LEU A 50 2.78 6.63 -1.75
N ILE A 51 2.75 5.79 -2.80
CA ILE A 51 3.83 5.75 -3.80
C ILE A 51 3.92 7.07 -4.54
N VAL A 52 2.79 7.62 -5.00
CA VAL A 52 2.77 8.88 -5.76
C VAL A 52 3.32 10.03 -4.90
N ASP A 53 2.89 10.15 -3.64
CA ASP A 53 3.40 11.17 -2.72
C ASP A 53 4.91 11.00 -2.45
N GLY A 54 5.34 9.75 -2.24
CA GLY A 54 6.76 9.40 -2.08
C GLY A 54 7.60 9.76 -3.30
N VAL A 55 7.10 9.52 -4.52
CA VAL A 55 7.77 9.85 -5.79
C VAL A 55 7.81 11.35 -6.01
N PHE A 56 6.73 12.09 -5.73
CA PHE A 56 6.73 13.55 -5.82
C PHE A 56 7.71 14.19 -4.81
N GLY A 57 7.77 13.65 -3.59
CA GLY A 57 8.73 14.08 -2.57
C GLY A 57 10.17 13.82 -2.98
N THR A 58 10.49 12.62 -3.50
CA THR A 58 11.85 12.32 -3.99
C THR A 58 12.20 13.09 -5.26
N MET A 59 11.26 13.29 -6.19
CA MET A 59 11.49 14.12 -7.37
C MET A 59 11.81 15.57 -6.99
N ARG A 60 11.11 16.16 -6.01
CA ARG A 60 11.43 17.49 -5.51
C ARG A 60 12.79 17.55 -4.82
N LEU A 61 13.14 16.53 -4.04
CA LEU A 61 14.46 16.45 -3.40
C LEU A 61 15.59 16.27 -4.42
N VAL A 62 15.39 15.45 -5.45
CA VAL A 62 16.34 15.30 -6.57
C VAL A 62 16.46 16.60 -7.35
N SER A 63 15.35 17.28 -7.66
CA SER A 63 15.37 18.55 -8.39
C SER A 63 16.03 19.69 -7.60
N LEU A 64 16.00 19.65 -6.26
CA LEU A 64 16.72 20.59 -5.39
C LEU A 64 18.19 20.18 -5.18
N GLY A 65 18.52 18.89 -5.31
CA GLY A 65 19.87 18.35 -5.16
C GLY A 65 20.77 18.49 -6.39
N THR A 66 20.19 18.50 -7.59
CA THR A 66 20.93 18.67 -8.86
C THR A 66 21.32 20.13 -9.15
N GLY A 67 20.97 21.08 -8.28
CA GLY A 67 21.37 22.48 -8.35
C GLY A 67 22.67 22.83 -7.60
N ARG A 68 23.48 21.84 -7.20
CA ARG A 68 24.80 22.04 -6.59
C ARG A 68 25.90 21.36 -7.39
#